data_AF-A0A965YUS4-F1
#
_entry.id   AF-A0A965YUS4-F1
#
_cell.length_a   1.000
_cell.length_b   1.000
_cell.length_c   1.000
_cell.angle_alpha   90.00
_cell.angle_beta   90.00
_cell.angle_gamma   90.00
#
_symmetry.space_group_name_H-M   'P 1'
#
loop_
_entity.id
_entity.type
_entity.pdbx_description
1 polymer ?
#
loop_
_entity_poly.entity_id
_entity_poly.type
_entity_poly.pdbx_seq_one_letter_code
_entity_poly.pdbx_strand_id
1 'polypeptide(L)'
;MSLKERLSQEKEEAYTSFCGDDITRQKNLLSIRQYVEDATFYKASSTQSLIKPLYTIIKQLLKKIIKNSSSLDVYDKPKKFHALRLDYKTLRYVLEFAHIKQSAKICKVMQNRFGLVQDTYNYCMLLQRYVPADDSFFYATLSTLEKDLKTHKRLCLHKENVKTLQKMSQKLQKIFTCKKR
;
A
#
# COMPACT_ATOMS: atom_id res chain seq x y z
N MET A 1 27.42 8.35 -22.40
CA MET A 1 26.31 7.38 -22.35
C MET A 1 25.02 8.15 -22.12
N SER A 2 24.09 8.06 -23.06
CA SER A 2 22.76 8.66 -22.99
C SER A 2 21.91 8.05 -21.88
N LEU A 3 20.86 8.75 -21.45
CA LEU A 3 19.89 8.23 -20.47
C LEU A 3 19.29 6.89 -20.92
N LYS A 4 18.95 6.76 -22.21
CA LYS A 4 18.36 5.55 -22.77
C LYS A 4 19.31 4.35 -22.68
N GLU A 5 20.59 4.55 -22.96
CA GLU A 5 21.62 3.51 -22.85
C GLU A 5 21.79 3.07 -21.39
N ARG A 6 21.89 4.04 -20.46
CA ARG A 6 22.02 3.74 -19.03
C ARG A 6 20.83 2.95 -18.48
N LEU A 7 19.60 3.34 -18.82
CA LEU A 7 18.39 2.62 -18.40
C LEU A 7 18.30 1.23 -19.01
N SER A 8 18.74 1.06 -20.26
CA SER A 8 18.80 -0.26 -20.91
C SER A 8 19.79 -1.18 -20.22
N GLN A 9 20.95 -0.65 -19.84
CA GLN A 9 21.94 -1.39 -19.07
C GLN A 9 21.42 -1.79 -17.68
N GLU A 10 20.86 -0.85 -16.91
CA GLU A 10 20.29 -1.17 -15.57
C GLU A 10 19.17 -2.22 -15.66
N LYS A 11 18.36 -2.20 -16.74
CA LYS A 11 17.35 -3.23 -17.00
C LYS A 11 17.98 -4.61 -17.25
N GLU A 12 19.02 -4.68 -18.06
CA GLU A 12 19.72 -5.93 -18.37
C GLU A 12 20.43 -6.51 -17.14
N GLU A 13 21.04 -5.66 -16.33
CA GLU A 13 21.64 -6.03 -15.04
C GLU A 13 20.59 -6.57 -14.07
N ALA A 14 19.45 -5.89 -13.96
CA ALA A 14 18.33 -6.36 -13.12
C ALA A 14 17.75 -7.69 -13.61
N TYR A 15 17.65 -7.89 -14.93
CA TYR A 15 17.22 -9.14 -15.53
C TYR A 15 18.21 -10.26 -15.26
N THR A 16 19.49 -10.02 -15.49
CA THR A 16 20.57 -11.00 -15.25
C THR A 16 20.63 -11.38 -13.77
N SER A 17 20.54 -10.40 -12.86
CA SER A 17 20.45 -10.64 -11.42
C SER A 17 19.20 -11.43 -11.04
N PHE A 18 18.05 -11.10 -11.64
CA PHE A 18 16.83 -11.88 -11.48
C PHE A 18 17.05 -13.31 -11.99
N CYS A 19 17.70 -13.57 -13.12
CA CYS A 19 17.94 -14.93 -13.59
C CYS A 19 18.98 -15.69 -12.73
N GLY A 20 19.97 -15.02 -12.16
CA GLY A 20 21.09 -15.64 -11.44
C GLY A 20 20.78 -16.23 -10.06
N ASP A 21 19.80 -15.70 -9.32
CA ASP A 21 19.54 -16.10 -7.92
C ASP A 21 18.42 -17.16 -7.75
N ASP A 22 18.62 -18.32 -8.38
CA ASP A 22 17.59 -19.37 -8.50
C ASP A 22 17.38 -20.17 -7.20
N ILE A 23 18.46 -20.44 -6.45
CA ILE A 23 18.41 -21.33 -5.26
C ILE A 23 17.54 -20.75 -4.14
N THR A 24 17.69 -19.45 -3.84
CA THR A 24 16.91 -18.80 -2.77
C THR A 24 15.42 -18.75 -3.14
N ARG A 25 15.11 -18.46 -4.40
CA ARG A 25 13.72 -18.42 -4.88
C ARG A 25 13.08 -19.79 -4.92
N GLN A 26 13.78 -20.81 -5.42
CA GLN A 26 13.29 -22.18 -5.42
C GLN A 26 13.05 -22.68 -3.99
N LYS A 27 13.97 -22.41 -3.06
CA LYS A 27 13.79 -22.73 -1.64
C LYS A 27 12.54 -22.05 -1.07
N ASN A 28 12.36 -20.76 -1.33
CA ASN A 28 11.16 -20.04 -0.87
C ASN A 28 9.88 -20.61 -1.48
N LEU A 29 9.86 -20.95 -2.77
CA LEU A 29 8.72 -21.56 -3.45
C LEU A 29 8.38 -22.94 -2.85
N LEU A 30 9.39 -23.77 -2.59
CA LEU A 30 9.22 -25.06 -1.93
C LEU A 30 8.65 -24.90 -0.52
N SER A 31 9.16 -23.94 0.26
CA SER A 31 8.63 -23.67 1.61
C SER A 31 7.18 -23.17 1.57
N ILE A 32 6.82 -22.31 0.63
CA ILE A 32 5.43 -21.87 0.44
C ILE A 32 4.54 -23.07 0.10
N ARG A 33 4.99 -23.92 -0.83
CA ARG A 33 4.26 -25.11 -1.25
C ARG A 33 4.03 -26.07 -0.08
N GLN A 34 5.08 -26.38 0.68
CA GLN A 34 5.00 -27.21 1.88
C GLN A 34 3.97 -26.65 2.88
N TYR A 35 3.99 -25.34 3.11
CA TYR A 35 3.07 -24.69 4.03
C TYR A 35 1.61 -24.72 3.56
N VAL A 36 1.38 -24.59 2.25
CA VAL A 36 0.03 -24.69 1.66
C VAL A 36 -0.50 -26.13 1.72
N GLU A 37 0.35 -27.11 1.49
CA GLU A 37 0.02 -28.54 1.48
C GLU A 37 -0.06 -29.15 2.90
N ASP A 38 0.50 -28.48 3.92
CA ASP A 38 0.47 -28.95 5.30
C ASP A 38 -0.94 -28.84 5.93
N ALA A 39 -1.66 -29.96 5.89
CA ALA A 39 -2.98 -30.11 6.51
C ALA A 39 -2.97 -29.85 8.03
N THR A 40 -1.84 -29.97 8.72
CA THR A 40 -1.74 -29.71 10.16
C THR A 40 -1.75 -28.23 10.50
N PHE A 41 -1.33 -27.37 9.57
CA PHE A 41 -1.41 -25.92 9.73
C PHE A 41 -2.86 -25.43 9.83
N TYR A 42 -3.79 -26.12 9.15
CA TYR A 42 -5.22 -25.81 9.15
C TYR A 42 -6.01 -26.60 10.21
N LYS A 43 -5.38 -27.51 10.97
CA LYS A 43 -6.05 -28.40 11.94
C LYS A 43 -6.44 -27.72 13.25
N ALA A 44 -5.91 -26.54 13.57
CA ALA A 44 -6.32 -25.81 14.77
C ALA A 44 -7.67 -25.11 14.56
N SER A 45 -8.76 -25.83 14.85
CA SER A 45 -10.14 -25.34 15.07
C SER A 45 -10.92 -24.80 13.87
N SER A 46 -11.07 -25.60 12.80
CA SER A 46 -12.00 -25.29 11.69
C SER A 46 -13.50 -25.29 12.06
N THR A 47 -13.86 -25.47 13.34
CA THR A 47 -15.23 -25.35 13.86
C THR A 47 -15.59 -23.96 14.36
N GLN A 48 -14.61 -23.06 14.55
CA GLN A 48 -14.89 -21.68 14.97
C GLN A 48 -15.21 -20.77 13.78
N SER A 49 -16.32 -20.03 13.88
CA SER A 49 -16.69 -19.02 12.90
C SER A 49 -15.57 -18.00 12.70
N LEU A 50 -15.07 -17.88 11.45
CA LEU A 50 -14.03 -16.92 11.05
C LEU A 50 -14.48 -15.46 11.19
N ILE A 51 -15.77 -15.21 11.43
CA ILE A 51 -16.38 -13.88 11.54
C ILE A 51 -15.73 -13.05 12.65
N LYS A 52 -15.52 -13.62 13.85
CA LYS A 52 -14.97 -12.90 15.01
C LYS A 52 -13.47 -12.60 14.87
N PRO A 53 -12.61 -13.55 14.46
CA PRO A 53 -11.21 -13.26 14.12
C PRO A 53 -11.08 -12.20 13.01
N LEU A 54 -11.85 -12.34 11.92
CA LEU A 54 -11.80 -11.42 10.79
C LEU A 54 -12.21 -9.99 11.18
N TYR A 55 -13.28 -9.85 11.96
CA TYR A 55 -13.67 -8.54 12.50
C TYR A 55 -12.60 -7.93 13.39
N THR A 56 -11.92 -8.74 14.21
CA THR A 56 -10.83 -8.28 15.08
C THR A 56 -9.67 -7.71 14.27
N ILE A 57 -9.25 -8.41 13.22
CA ILE A 57 -8.22 -7.95 12.27
C ILE A 57 -8.64 -6.62 11.63
N ILE A 58 -9.85 -6.56 11.07
CA ILE A 58 -10.40 -5.35 10.44
C ILE A 58 -10.42 -4.17 11.42
N LYS A 59 -10.87 -4.40 12.66
CA LYS A 59 -10.93 -3.36 13.70
C LYS A 59 -9.54 -2.84 14.09
N GLN A 60 -8.56 -3.72 14.22
CA GLN A 60 -7.17 -3.34 14.52
C GLN A 60 -6.57 -2.50 13.39
N LEU A 61 -6.77 -2.93 12.13
CA LEU A 61 -6.31 -2.19 10.95
C LEU A 61 -6.97 -0.81 10.86
N LEU A 62 -8.28 -0.70 11.05
CA LEU A 62 -8.99 0.58 11.07
C LEU A 62 -8.49 1.50 12.18
N LYS A 63 -8.31 0.99 13.40
CA LYS A 63 -7.77 1.78 14.52
C LYS A 63 -6.38 2.33 14.19
N LYS A 64 -5.51 1.50 13.60
CA LYS A 64 -4.17 1.89 13.16
C LYS A 64 -4.24 2.98 12.08
N ILE A 65 -5.04 2.78 11.04
CA ILE A 65 -5.20 3.76 9.94
C ILE A 65 -5.74 5.08 10.46
N ILE A 66 -6.78 5.07 11.30
CA ILE A 66 -7.36 6.28 11.88
C ILE A 66 -6.32 7.04 12.70
N LYS A 67 -5.60 6.33 13.59
CA LYS A 67 -4.54 6.93 14.41
C LYS A 67 -3.48 7.58 13.52
N ASN A 68 -2.93 6.82 12.57
CA ASN A 68 -1.84 7.28 11.71
C ASN A 68 -2.29 8.40 10.76
N SER A 69 -3.53 8.37 10.26
CA SER A 69 -4.08 9.41 9.40
C SER A 69 -4.35 10.71 10.17
N SER A 70 -4.73 10.61 11.45
CA SER A 70 -5.02 11.79 12.28
C SER A 70 -3.76 12.54 12.70
N SER A 71 -2.63 11.85 12.78
CA SER A 71 -1.32 12.44 13.08
C SER A 71 -0.51 12.82 11.83
N LEU A 72 -1.06 12.63 10.64
CA LEU A 72 -0.35 12.89 9.39
C LEU A 72 -0.39 14.38 9.08
N ASP A 73 0.75 14.94 8.69
CA ASP A 73 0.87 16.32 8.25
C ASP A 73 1.36 16.43 6.80
N VAL A 74 1.10 17.56 6.12
CA VAL A 74 1.50 17.77 4.72
C VAL A 74 3.02 17.82 4.56
N TYR A 75 3.74 18.23 5.61
CA TYR A 75 5.19 18.32 5.64
C TYR A 75 5.86 17.02 6.05
N ASP A 76 5.08 15.99 6.42
CA ASP A 76 5.64 14.69 6.77
C ASP A 76 6.42 14.05 5.62
N LYS A 77 7.42 13.25 6.00
CA LYS A 77 8.25 12.49 5.06
C LYS A 77 7.40 11.52 4.23
N PRO A 78 7.69 11.33 2.92
CA PRO A 78 6.96 10.41 2.05
C PRO A 78 6.84 8.97 2.59
N LYS A 79 7.80 8.51 3.40
CA LYS A 79 7.75 7.20 4.08
C LYS A 79 6.50 7.03 4.96
N LYS A 80 6.01 8.08 5.62
CA LYS A 80 4.79 8.03 6.43
C LYS A 80 3.53 7.84 5.55
N PHE A 81 3.46 8.54 4.41
CA PHE A 81 2.39 8.35 3.42
C PHE A 81 2.43 6.95 2.82
N HIS A 82 3.63 6.43 2.52
CA HIS A 82 3.80 5.05 2.05
C HIS A 82 3.32 4.02 3.07
N ALA A 83 3.64 4.18 4.35
CA ALA A 83 3.16 3.28 5.40
C ALA A 83 1.62 3.25 5.46
N LEU A 84 0.97 4.42 5.37
CA LEU A 84 -0.49 4.50 5.30
C LEU A 84 -1.05 3.85 4.02
N ARG A 85 -0.39 4.01 2.86
CA ARG A 85 -0.76 3.32 1.63
C ARG A 85 -0.82 1.80 1.84
N LEU A 86 0.20 1.24 2.49
CA LEU A 86 0.27 -0.18 2.80
C LEU A 86 -0.84 -0.61 3.77
N ASP A 87 -1.11 0.19 4.81
CA ASP A 87 -2.21 -0.10 5.74
C ASP A 87 -3.58 -0.14 5.02
N TYR A 88 -3.85 0.81 4.12
CA TYR A 88 -5.06 0.79 3.28
C TYR A 88 -5.11 -0.40 2.32
N LYS A 89 -3.97 -0.79 1.72
CA LYS A 89 -3.86 -1.96 0.84
C LYS A 89 -4.18 -3.24 1.61
N THR A 90 -3.62 -3.40 2.81
CA THR A 90 -3.90 -4.55 3.68
C THR A 90 -5.37 -4.58 4.10
N LEU A 91 -5.93 -3.46 4.55
CA LEU A 91 -7.35 -3.39 4.91
C LEU A 91 -8.25 -3.73 3.71
N ARG A 92 -7.93 -3.23 2.51
CA ARG A 92 -8.64 -3.57 1.27
C ARG A 92 -8.65 -5.08 1.03
N TYR A 93 -7.49 -5.74 1.09
CA TYR A 93 -7.40 -7.19 0.85
C TYR A 93 -8.18 -8.00 1.88
N VAL A 94 -8.13 -7.61 3.16
CA VAL A 94 -8.93 -8.26 4.21
C VAL A 94 -10.43 -8.06 3.96
N LEU A 95 -10.86 -6.88 3.50
CA LEU A 95 -12.25 -6.61 3.15
C LEU A 95 -12.72 -7.34 1.88
N GLU A 96 -11.84 -7.51 0.88
CA GLU A 96 -12.10 -8.30 -0.33
C GLU A 96 -12.27 -9.79 0.05
N PHE A 97 -11.38 -10.31 0.89
CA PHE A 97 -11.48 -11.66 1.46
C PHE A 97 -12.78 -11.84 2.27
N ALA A 98 -13.20 -10.82 3.01
CA ALA A 98 -14.46 -10.80 3.76
C ALA A 98 -15.71 -10.58 2.88
N HIS A 99 -15.57 -10.44 1.56
CA HIS A 99 -16.63 -10.09 0.61
C HIS A 99 -17.35 -8.74 0.88
N ILE A 100 -16.70 -7.79 1.56
CA ILE A 100 -17.25 -6.46 1.88
C ILE A 100 -16.87 -5.45 0.80
N LYS A 101 -17.44 -5.63 -0.39
CA LYS A 101 -17.07 -4.91 -1.63
C LYS A 101 -17.09 -3.39 -1.51
N GLN A 102 -18.11 -2.82 -0.87
CA GLN A 102 -18.25 -1.35 -0.80
C GLN A 102 -17.15 -0.70 0.06
N SER A 103 -16.80 -1.31 1.20
CA SER A 103 -15.71 -0.83 2.05
C SER A 103 -14.35 -1.03 1.38
N ALA A 104 -14.17 -2.14 0.66
CA ALA A 104 -12.96 -2.38 -0.14
C ALA A 104 -12.77 -1.32 -1.24
N LYS A 105 -13.85 -0.94 -1.95
CA LYS A 105 -13.81 0.13 -2.96
C LYS A 105 -13.35 1.47 -2.37
N ILE A 106 -13.85 1.84 -1.19
CA ILE A 106 -13.40 3.05 -0.48
C ILE A 106 -11.90 2.96 -0.15
N CYS A 107 -11.45 1.81 0.36
CA CYS A 107 -10.02 1.61 0.67
C CYS A 107 -9.15 1.70 -0.59
N LYS A 108 -9.61 1.21 -1.76
CA LYS A 108 -8.91 1.34 -3.04
C LYS A 108 -8.74 2.81 -3.45
N VAL A 109 -9.77 3.63 -3.30
CA VAL A 109 -9.68 5.08 -3.61
C VAL A 109 -8.62 5.75 -2.72
N MET A 110 -8.62 5.44 -1.42
CA MET A 110 -7.62 5.96 -0.49
C MET A 110 -6.21 5.48 -0.82
N GLN A 111 -6.05 4.16 -1.04
CA GLN A 111 -4.79 3.55 -1.47
C GLN A 111 -4.21 4.26 -2.70
N ASN A 112 -5.05 4.59 -3.70
CA ASN A 112 -4.61 5.26 -4.91
C ASN A 112 -4.13 6.70 -4.64
N ARG A 113 -4.83 7.46 -3.79
CA ARG A 113 -4.41 8.81 -3.40
C ARG A 113 -3.04 8.81 -2.73
N PHE A 114 -2.82 7.89 -1.79
CA PHE A 114 -1.50 7.72 -1.16
C PHE A 114 -0.46 7.15 -2.15
N GLY A 115 -0.89 6.39 -3.16
CA GLY A 115 -0.06 5.93 -4.27
C GLY A 115 0.56 7.09 -5.06
N LEU A 116 -0.25 8.09 -5.41
CA LEU A 116 0.23 9.28 -6.13
C LEU A 116 1.36 10.00 -5.37
N VAL A 117 1.28 10.12 -4.04
CA VAL A 117 2.36 10.70 -3.23
C VAL A 117 3.67 9.93 -3.39
N GLN A 118 3.60 8.60 -3.40
CA GLN A 118 4.77 7.74 -3.55
C GLN A 118 5.32 7.81 -4.99
N ASP A 119 4.45 7.75 -5.99
CA ASP A 119 4.86 7.75 -7.40
C ASP A 119 5.52 9.08 -7.77
N THR A 120 4.92 10.22 -7.38
CA THR A 120 5.52 11.54 -7.60
C THR A 120 6.84 11.72 -6.86
N TYR A 121 6.94 11.26 -5.62
CA TYR A 121 8.22 11.28 -4.89
C TYR A 121 9.30 10.45 -5.59
N ASN A 122 8.94 9.26 -6.09
CA ASN A 122 9.87 8.45 -6.86
C ASN A 122 10.30 9.15 -8.14
N TYR A 123 9.40 9.86 -8.84
CA TYR A 123 9.77 10.67 -10.00
C TYR A 123 10.76 11.78 -9.65
N CYS A 124 10.59 12.49 -8.52
CA CYS A 124 11.59 13.46 -8.04
C CYS A 124 12.97 12.79 -7.86
N MET A 125 13.02 11.63 -7.19
CA MET A 125 14.26 10.89 -6.93
C MET A 125 14.92 10.38 -8.23
N LEU A 126 14.13 9.90 -9.18
CA LEU A 126 14.63 9.43 -10.48
C LEU A 126 15.17 10.60 -11.29
N LEU A 127 14.46 11.74 -11.33
CA LEU A 127 14.93 12.94 -12.01
C LEU A 127 16.28 13.39 -11.44
N GLN A 128 16.41 13.46 -10.12
CA GLN A 128 17.67 13.79 -9.41
C GLN A 128 18.81 12.80 -9.68
N ARG A 129 18.50 11.53 -9.92
CA ARG A 129 19.50 10.49 -10.18
C ARG A 129 20.04 10.53 -11.62
N TYR A 130 19.18 10.86 -12.57
CA TYR A 130 19.47 10.64 -13.99
C TYR A 130 19.64 11.90 -14.81
N VAL A 131 19.09 13.03 -14.40
CA VAL A 131 19.16 14.29 -15.14
C VAL A 131 20.19 15.21 -14.50
N PRO A 132 21.14 15.75 -15.27
CA PRO A 132 22.13 16.71 -14.79
C PRO A 132 21.49 17.96 -14.18
N ALA A 133 22.05 18.44 -13.06
CA ALA A 133 21.54 19.59 -12.31
C ALA A 133 21.90 20.96 -12.94
N ASP A 134 22.58 20.98 -14.08
CA ASP A 134 22.87 22.16 -14.90
C ASP A 134 21.85 22.36 -16.03
N ASP A 135 20.93 21.41 -16.23
CA ASP A 135 19.88 21.51 -17.24
C ASP A 135 18.70 22.38 -16.75
N SER A 136 18.32 23.39 -17.52
CA SER A 136 17.12 24.20 -17.26
C SER A 136 15.83 23.35 -17.16
N PHE A 137 15.76 22.25 -17.90
CA PHE A 137 14.67 21.28 -17.85
C PHE A 137 14.57 20.59 -16.48
N PHE A 138 15.71 20.34 -15.84
CA PHE A 138 15.79 19.71 -14.52
C PHE A 138 15.02 20.51 -13.48
N TYR A 139 15.34 21.80 -13.32
CA TYR A 139 14.72 22.64 -12.30
C TYR A 139 13.23 22.89 -12.57
N ALA A 140 12.86 23.13 -13.83
CA ALA A 140 11.45 23.32 -14.21
C ALA A 140 10.60 22.08 -13.90
N THR A 141 11.12 20.89 -14.24
CA THR A 141 10.43 19.62 -14.00
C THR A 141 10.38 19.28 -12.51
N LEU A 142 11.50 19.44 -11.79
CA LEU A 142 11.56 19.17 -10.36
C LEU A 142 10.58 20.05 -9.58
N SER A 143 10.55 21.36 -9.87
CA SER A 143 9.64 22.29 -9.22
C SER A 143 8.17 21.91 -9.44
N THR A 144 7.83 21.47 -10.65
CA THR A 144 6.47 20.99 -10.98
C THR A 144 6.13 19.73 -10.18
N LEU A 145 7.03 18.74 -10.14
CA LEU A 145 6.84 17.50 -9.38
C LEU A 145 6.72 17.76 -7.87
N GLU A 146 7.49 18.70 -7.31
CA GLU A 146 7.39 19.06 -5.89
C GLU A 146 6.05 19.74 -5.55
N LYS A 147 5.53 20.57 -6.47
CA LYS A 147 4.20 21.17 -6.35
C LYS A 147 3.10 20.12 -6.40
N ASP A 148 3.19 19.17 -7.31
CA ASP A 148 2.26 18.04 -7.42
C ASP A 148 2.32 17.15 -6.18
N LEU A 149 3.53 16.85 -5.69
CA LEU A 149 3.73 16.08 -4.46
C LEU A 149 3.03 16.75 -3.28
N LYS A 150 3.19 18.06 -3.09
CA LYS A 150 2.51 18.82 -2.04
C LYS A 150 0.99 18.77 -2.21
N THR A 151 0.51 18.84 -3.44
CA THR A 151 -0.93 18.74 -3.77
C THR A 151 -1.49 17.37 -3.42
N HIS A 152 -0.83 16.28 -3.82
CA HIS A 152 -1.23 14.92 -3.50
C HIS A 152 -1.21 14.64 -1.99
N LYS A 153 -0.22 15.17 -1.26
CA LYS A 153 -0.20 15.08 0.20
C LYS A 153 -1.42 15.77 0.82
N ARG A 154 -1.80 16.96 0.35
CA ARG A 154 -3.02 17.66 0.83
C ARG A 154 -4.29 16.85 0.58
N LEU A 155 -4.41 16.22 -0.59
CA LEU A 155 -5.57 15.37 -0.91
C LEU A 155 -5.70 14.16 0.03
N CYS A 156 -4.58 13.64 0.55
CA CYS A 156 -4.58 12.56 1.55
C CYS A 156 -5.11 13.03 2.92
N LEU A 157 -4.94 14.31 3.25
CA LEU A 157 -5.28 14.90 4.55
C LEU A 157 -6.71 15.41 4.66
N HIS A 158 -7.54 15.26 3.62
CA HIS A 158 -8.92 15.72 3.68
C HIS A 158 -9.66 15.15 4.90
N LYS A 159 -10.21 16.04 5.74
CA LYS A 159 -10.97 15.70 6.97
C LYS A 159 -12.10 14.69 6.72
N GLU A 160 -12.61 14.65 5.50
CA GLU A 160 -13.62 13.68 5.07
C GLU A 160 -13.12 12.23 5.08
N ASN A 161 -11.82 12.00 4.96
CA ASN A 161 -11.22 10.66 4.97
C ASN A 161 -11.40 10.01 6.36
N VAL A 162 -11.11 10.75 7.44
CA VAL A 162 -11.29 10.26 8.82
C VAL A 162 -12.76 10.00 9.13
N LYS A 163 -13.66 10.93 8.74
CA LYS A 163 -15.12 10.73 8.86
C LYS A 163 -15.59 9.49 8.09
N THR A 164 -15.04 9.25 6.90
CA THR A 164 -15.35 8.08 6.08
C THR A 164 -14.91 6.79 6.75
N LEU A 165 -13.70 6.76 7.35
CA LEU A 165 -13.22 5.62 8.12
C LEU A 165 -14.06 5.35 9.36
N GLN A 166 -14.48 6.38 10.09
CA GLN A 166 -15.37 6.25 11.25
C GLN A 166 -16.73 5.67 10.84
N LYS A 167 -17.34 6.20 9.77
CA LYS A 167 -18.59 5.65 9.20
C LYS A 167 -18.40 4.20 8.74
N MET A 168 -17.27 3.87 8.15
CA MET A 168 -16.94 2.50 7.76
C MET A 168 -16.85 1.59 8.98
N SER A 169 -16.17 2.02 10.04
CA SER A 169 -16.08 1.27 11.30
C SER A 169 -17.45 0.98 11.90
N GLN A 170 -18.36 1.96 11.91
CA GLN A 170 -19.74 1.78 12.40
C GLN A 170 -20.54 0.80 11.54
N LYS A 171 -20.43 0.88 10.21
CA LYS A 171 -21.09 -0.05 9.28
C LYS A 171 -20.57 -1.48 9.45
N LEU A 172 -19.25 -1.65 9.55
CA LEU A 172 -18.62 -2.94 9.76
C LEU A 172 -19.03 -3.54 11.10
N GLN A 173 -19.07 -2.74 12.17
CA GLN A 173 -19.61 -3.21 13.44
C GLN A 173 -21.00 -3.82 13.26
N LYS A 174 -21.93 -3.12 12.59
CA LYS A 174 -23.27 -3.68 12.31
C LYS A 174 -23.20 -5.00 11.51
N ILE A 175 -22.38 -5.08 10.47
CA ILE A 175 -22.24 -6.32 9.66
C ILE A 175 -21.76 -7.51 10.51
N PHE A 176 -20.80 -7.28 11.41
CA PHE A 176 -20.16 -8.34 12.18
C PHE A 176 -20.82 -8.60 13.56
N THR A 177 -21.62 -7.67 14.09
CA THR A 177 -22.29 -7.80 15.40
C THR A 177 -23.80 -7.91 15.32
N CYS A 178 -24.45 -7.51 14.23
CA CYS A 178 -25.85 -7.85 14.05
C CYS A 178 -25.93 -9.36 13.82
N LYS A 179 -26.29 -10.09 14.87
CA LYS A 179 -26.90 -11.41 14.75
C LYS A 179 -28.02 -11.27 13.71
N LYS A 180 -27.87 -11.82 12.51
CA LYS A 180 -29.07 -12.05 11.70
C LYS A 180 -29.79 -13.25 12.29
N ARG A 181 -31.10 -13.04 12.43
CA ARG A 181 -32.16 -14.01 12.74
C ARG A 181 -32.00 -15.30 11.96
#